data_AF-A0A7M1Q089-F1
#
_entry.id   AF-A0A7M1Q089-F1
#
_cell.length_a   1.000
_cell.length_b   1.000
_cell.length_c   1.000
_cell.angle_alpha   90.00
_cell.angle_beta   90.00
_cell.angle_gamma   90.00
#
_symmetry.space_group_name_H-M   'P 1'
#
loop_
_entity.id
_entity.type
_entity.pdbx_description
1 polymer ?
#
loop_
_entity_poly.entity_id
_entity_poly.type
_entity_poly.pdbx_seq_one_letter_code
_entity_poly.pdbx_strand_id
1 'polypeptide(L)'
;MGFSQIFWGFIFLLNFYFNGFNILPSFIGYILIYNGLNKLLLYNDYFHKASKSAFFLIFLFIPNIIENSEMLLGESLTLIISVITTIVGIYFMFNLCLGIEDFAKSKNNYEIANKAKFYWQMYLVVGILSLLLCFGILGVIVMPSFCVMTIIYTIGVLMFLYKCKHELNA
;
A
#
# COMPACT_ATOMS: atom_id res chain seq x y z
N MET A 1 17.59 -7.21 2.66
CA MET A 1 17.62 -5.74 2.83
C MET A 1 16.45 -5.05 2.15
N GLY A 2 16.03 -5.47 0.95
CA GLY A 2 14.91 -4.85 0.22
C GLY A 2 13.58 -4.94 0.97
N PHE A 3 13.19 -6.15 1.40
CA PHE A 3 11.94 -6.37 2.15
C PHE A 3 11.89 -5.61 3.49
N SER A 4 13.05 -5.38 4.12
CA SER A 4 13.07 -4.59 5.36
C SER A 4 12.72 -3.13 5.12
N GLN A 5 13.11 -2.53 3.99
CA GLN A 5 12.73 -1.16 3.67
C GLN A 5 11.26 -1.07 3.28
N ILE A 6 10.74 -2.06 2.54
CA ILE A 6 9.31 -2.17 2.23
C ILE A 6 8.50 -2.27 3.52
N PHE A 7 8.87 -3.16 4.45
CA PHE A 7 8.21 -3.30 5.75
C PHE A 7 8.16 -1.98 6.52
N TRP A 8 9.30 -1.28 6.66
CA TRP A 8 9.33 0.02 7.33
C TRP A 8 8.49 1.06 6.59
N GLY A 9 8.49 1.05 5.26
CA GLY A 9 7.66 1.96 4.50
C GLY A 9 6.16 1.75 4.72
N PHE A 10 5.70 0.50 4.88
CA PHE A 10 4.31 0.21 5.25
C PHE A 10 3.93 0.72 6.65
N ILE A 11 4.87 0.77 7.60
CA ILE A 11 4.62 1.38 8.92
C ILE A 11 4.32 2.88 8.76
N PHE A 12 5.04 3.57 7.89
CA PHE A 12 4.78 4.99 7.60
C PHE A 12 3.45 5.25 6.86
N LEU A 13 2.77 4.22 6.36
CA LEU A 13 1.43 4.36 5.79
C LEU A 13 0.35 4.40 6.89
N LEU A 14 0.70 4.07 8.13
CA LEU A 14 -0.16 4.28 9.29
C LEU A 14 -0.13 5.77 9.65
N ASN A 15 -1.00 6.55 9.03
CA ASN A 15 -1.08 7.99 9.26
C ASN A 15 -1.29 8.27 10.76
N PHE A 16 -0.40 9.06 11.34
CA PHE A 16 -0.46 9.44 12.76
C PHE A 16 -0.33 10.95 12.86
N TYR A 17 -1.43 11.62 13.18
CA TYR A 17 -1.49 13.07 13.28
C TYR A 17 -1.28 13.52 14.72
N PHE A 18 -0.40 14.52 14.89
CA PHE A 18 -0.20 15.22 16.14
C PHE A 18 -0.15 16.72 15.85
N ASN A 19 -1.03 17.47 16.51
CA ASN A 19 -1.14 18.92 16.37
C ASN A 19 -1.28 19.39 14.90
N GLY A 20 -2.09 18.70 14.10
CA GLY A 20 -2.32 19.06 12.69
C GLY A 20 -1.26 18.56 11.70
N PHE A 21 -0.21 17.88 12.16
CA PHE A 21 0.86 17.35 11.31
C PHE A 21 0.96 15.83 11.36
N ASN A 22 1.18 15.22 10.21
CA ASN A 22 1.42 13.78 10.12
C ASN A 22 2.87 13.43 10.48
N ILE A 23 3.07 12.75 11.61
CA ILE A 23 4.39 12.29 12.10
C ILE A 23 4.91 11.13 11.24
N LEU A 24 3.99 10.31 10.70
CA LEU A 24 4.29 9.20 9.82
C LEU A 24 3.73 9.52 8.43
N PRO A 25 4.36 10.45 7.69
CA PRO A 25 3.80 10.89 6.43
C PRO A 25 3.98 9.80 5.38
N SER A 26 2.87 9.45 4.73
CA SER A 26 2.81 8.34 3.77
C SER A 26 3.81 8.49 2.61
N PHE A 27 4.15 9.70 2.18
CA PHE A 27 5.16 9.91 1.13
C PHE A 27 6.55 9.38 1.54
N ILE A 28 6.94 9.50 2.81
CA ILE A 28 8.18 8.90 3.34
C ILE A 28 8.08 7.39 3.29
N GLY A 29 6.91 6.84 3.63
CA GLY A 29 6.62 5.42 3.48
C GLY A 29 6.85 4.92 2.06
N TYR A 30 6.31 5.62 1.06
CA TYR A 30 6.52 5.27 -0.34
C TYR A 30 7.97 5.47 -0.83
N ILE A 31 8.74 6.43 -0.29
CA ILE A 31 10.19 6.55 -0.55
C ILE A 31 10.94 5.28 -0.06
N LEU A 32 10.62 4.81 1.14
CA LEU A 32 11.22 3.59 1.68
C LEU A 32 10.84 2.36 0.86
N ILE A 33 9.56 2.24 0.49
CA ILE A 33 9.06 1.15 -0.38
C ILE A 33 9.77 1.18 -1.74
N TYR A 34 9.87 2.36 -2.38
CA TYR A 34 10.56 2.55 -3.65
C TYR A 34 12.02 2.09 -3.58
N ASN A 35 12.75 2.52 -2.56
CA ASN A 35 14.14 2.11 -2.34
C ASN A 35 14.27 0.60 -2.08
N GLY A 36 13.33 0.02 -1.34
CA GLY A 36 13.29 -1.41 -1.08
C GLY A 36 13.03 -2.23 -2.35
N LEU A 37 12.09 -1.79 -3.19
CA LEU A 37 11.76 -2.41 -4.48
C LEU A 37 12.91 -2.28 -5.48
N ASN A 38 13.63 -1.16 -5.49
CA ASN A 38 14.80 -0.97 -6.33
C ASN A 38 15.92 -1.99 -6.06
N LYS A 39 16.01 -2.51 -4.83
CA LYS A 39 16.94 -3.60 -4.47
C LYS A 39 16.46 -4.97 -4.94
N LEU A 40 15.18 -5.10 -5.31
CA LEU A 40 14.56 -6.35 -5.73
C LEU A 40 14.35 -6.44 -7.26
N LEU A 41 14.69 -5.40 -8.03
CA LEU A 41 14.44 -5.32 -9.48
C LEU A 41 15.07 -6.47 -10.28
N LEU A 42 16.18 -7.03 -9.80
CA LEU A 42 16.91 -8.11 -10.48
C LEU A 42 16.17 -9.45 -10.44
N TYR A 43 15.15 -9.58 -9.59
CA TYR A 43 14.45 -10.86 -9.42
C TYR A 43 13.30 -11.04 -10.41
N ASN A 44 12.50 -9.99 -10.66
CA ASN A 44 11.44 -10.02 -11.67
C ASN A 44 10.94 -8.61 -12.04
N ASP A 45 10.26 -8.51 -13.19
CA ASP A 45 9.72 -7.26 -13.72
C ASP A 45 8.53 -6.72 -12.92
N TYR A 46 7.87 -7.55 -12.11
CA TYR A 46 6.80 -7.10 -11.23
C TYR A 46 7.31 -6.10 -10.18
N PHE A 47 8.50 -6.32 -9.59
CA PHE A 47 9.10 -5.34 -8.70
C PHE A 47 9.44 -4.02 -9.39
N HIS A 48 9.78 -4.05 -10.68
CA HIS A 48 10.01 -2.85 -11.46
C HIS A 48 8.73 -2.04 -11.69
N LYS A 49 7.62 -2.71 -12.03
CA LYS A 49 6.30 -2.08 -12.14
C LYS A 49 5.83 -1.52 -10.80
N ALA A 50 5.97 -2.29 -9.72
CA ALA A 50 5.65 -1.84 -8.37
C ALA A 50 6.49 -0.61 -7.96
N SER A 51 7.77 -0.58 -8.30
CA SER A 51 8.66 0.56 -8.00
C SER A 51 8.18 1.83 -8.69
N LYS A 52 7.81 1.76 -9.97
CA LYS A 52 7.23 2.91 -10.70
C LYS A 52 5.94 3.42 -10.08
N SER A 53 5.06 2.51 -9.63
CA SER A 53 3.83 2.88 -8.95
C SER A 53 4.10 3.52 -7.59
N ALA A 54 5.02 2.97 -6.80
CA ALA A 54 5.45 3.55 -5.53
C ALA A 54 6.00 4.97 -5.73
N PHE A 55 6.80 5.19 -6.78
CA PHE A 55 7.30 6.51 -7.14
C PHE A 55 6.18 7.52 -7.41
N PHE A 56 5.16 7.12 -8.17
CA PHE A 56 3.98 7.96 -8.40
C PHE A 56 3.22 8.27 -7.10
N LEU A 57 3.08 7.28 -6.22
CA LEU A 57 2.39 7.43 -4.94
C LEU A 57 3.12 8.40 -4.00
N ILE A 58 4.45 8.54 -4.09
CA ILE A 58 5.19 9.57 -3.31
C ILE A 58 4.57 10.95 -3.53
N PHE A 59 4.32 11.34 -4.78
CA PHE A 59 3.77 12.67 -5.10
C PHE A 59 2.30 12.81 -4.70
N LEU A 60 1.50 11.77 -4.92
CA LEU A 60 0.07 11.78 -4.58
C LEU A 60 -0.18 11.93 -3.08
N PHE A 61 0.75 11.47 -2.24
CA PHE A 61 0.64 11.53 -0.78
C PHE A 61 1.32 12.74 -0.14
N ILE A 62 1.91 13.67 -0.90
CA ILE A 62 2.47 14.92 -0.36
C ILE A 62 1.41 15.77 0.39
N PRO A 63 0.17 15.93 -0.12
CA PRO A 63 -0.83 16.72 0.59
C PRO A 63 -1.14 16.22 2.02
N ASN A 64 -1.01 14.91 2.27
CA ASN A 64 -1.33 14.27 3.55
C ASN A 64 -0.34 14.59 4.69
N ILE A 65 0.59 15.54 4.49
CA ILE A 65 1.47 16.05 5.55
C ILE A 65 0.66 16.88 6.56
N ILE A 66 -0.34 17.62 6.06
CA ILE A 66 -1.15 18.55 6.84
C ILE A 66 -2.54 17.95 7.01
N GLU A 67 -3.03 17.94 8.25
CA GLU A 67 -4.40 17.54 8.55
C GLU A 67 -5.40 18.49 7.86
N ASN A 68 -6.48 17.95 7.32
CA ASN A 68 -7.49 18.72 6.55
C ASN A 68 -6.99 19.33 5.24
N SER A 69 -5.95 18.77 4.62
CA SER A 69 -5.51 19.17 3.27
C SER A 69 -6.62 19.14 2.21
N GLU A 70 -7.64 18.32 2.43
CA GLU A 70 -8.84 18.23 1.59
C GLU A 70 -9.62 19.55 1.51
N MET A 71 -9.66 20.31 2.62
CA MET A 71 -10.31 21.62 2.66
C MET A 71 -9.55 22.66 1.83
N LEU A 72 -8.22 22.50 1.66
CA LEU A 72 -7.39 23.36 0.82
C LEU A 72 -7.52 23.03 -0.67
N LEU A 73 -7.69 21.75 -1.01
CA LEU A 73 -7.79 21.28 -2.39
C LEU A 73 -9.22 21.37 -2.96
N GLY A 74 -10.23 21.40 -2.10
CA GLY A 74 -11.63 21.35 -2.48
C GLY A 74 -12.12 19.92 -2.74
N GLU A 75 -13.42 19.71 -2.57
CA GLU A 75 -14.04 18.37 -2.55
C GLU A 75 -13.86 17.62 -3.88
N SER A 76 -14.08 18.28 -5.02
CA SER A 76 -14.00 17.62 -6.34
C SER A 76 -12.58 17.17 -6.69
N LEU A 77 -11.57 18.00 -6.41
CA LEU A 77 -10.17 17.63 -6.64
C LEU A 77 -9.72 16.54 -5.68
N THR A 78 -10.14 16.60 -4.42
CA THR A 78 -9.87 15.56 -3.42
C THR A 78 -10.45 14.21 -3.87
N LEU A 79 -11.68 14.19 -4.37
CA LEU A 79 -12.30 12.97 -4.90
C LEU A 79 -11.49 12.39 -6.06
N ILE A 80 -11.10 13.23 -7.04
CA ILE A 80 -10.29 12.78 -8.19
C ILE A 80 -8.95 12.20 -7.73
N ILE A 81 -8.25 12.88 -6.82
CA ILE A 81 -6.97 12.42 -6.27
C ILE A 81 -7.17 11.08 -5.52
N SER A 82 -8.23 10.93 -4.74
CA SER A 82 -8.54 9.69 -4.01
C SER A 82 -8.80 8.52 -4.95
N VAL A 83 -9.55 8.74 -6.04
CA VAL A 83 -9.81 7.71 -7.07
C VAL A 83 -8.50 7.30 -7.77
N ILE A 84 -7.69 8.27 -8.21
CA ILE A 84 -6.40 8.00 -8.85
C ILE A 84 -5.48 7.24 -7.89
N THR A 85 -5.38 7.70 -6.64
CA THR A 85 -4.54 7.08 -5.62
C THR A 85 -4.97 5.64 -5.35
N THR A 86 -6.27 5.37 -5.31
CA THR A 86 -6.81 4.02 -5.12
C THR A 86 -6.47 3.11 -6.30
N ILE A 87 -6.65 3.58 -7.55
CA ILE A 87 -6.34 2.81 -8.74
C ILE A 87 -4.84 2.49 -8.82
N VAL A 88 -3.98 3.50 -8.59
CA VAL A 88 -2.52 3.31 -8.57
C VAL A 88 -2.12 2.39 -7.41
N GLY A 89 -2.76 2.51 -6.25
CA GLY A 89 -2.56 1.62 -5.09
C GLY A 89 -2.90 0.16 -5.41
N ILE A 90 -4.01 -0.10 -6.10
CA ILE A 90 -4.39 -1.46 -6.52
C ILE A 90 -3.35 -2.04 -7.46
N TYR A 91 -2.93 -1.26 -8.46
CA TYR A 91 -1.90 -1.67 -9.39
C TYR A 91 -0.54 -1.90 -8.70
N PHE A 92 -0.18 -1.03 -7.74
CA PHE A 92 1.00 -1.19 -6.91
C PHE A 92 0.97 -2.51 -6.13
N MET A 93 -0.09 -2.78 -5.37
CA MET A 93 -0.21 -3.99 -4.56
C MET A 93 -0.26 -5.26 -5.40
N PHE A 94 -0.94 -5.22 -6.54
CA PHE A 94 -0.94 -6.32 -7.50
C PHE A 94 0.48 -6.70 -7.92
N ASN A 95 1.29 -5.72 -8.36
CA ASN A 95 2.66 -5.97 -8.78
C ASN A 95 3.58 -6.34 -7.60
N LEU A 96 3.42 -5.73 -6.43
CA LEU A 96 4.19 -6.10 -5.24
C LEU A 96 3.95 -7.57 -4.88
N CYS A 97 2.68 -7.99 -4.81
CA CYS A 97 2.32 -9.36 -4.45
C CYS A 97 2.76 -10.36 -5.51
N LEU A 98 2.58 -10.09 -6.80
CA LEU A 98 3.07 -10.98 -7.86
C LEU A 98 4.60 -11.08 -7.87
N GLY A 99 5.30 -9.98 -7.60
CA GLY A 99 6.75 -9.99 -7.44
C GLY A 99 7.20 -10.87 -6.27
N ILE A 100 6.52 -10.79 -5.13
CA ILE A 100 6.77 -11.66 -3.97
C ILE A 100 6.42 -13.11 -4.28
N GLU A 101 5.30 -13.37 -4.95
CA GLU A 101 4.86 -14.72 -5.32
C GLU A 101 5.90 -15.43 -6.21
N ASP A 102 6.31 -14.76 -7.28
CA ASP A 102 7.28 -15.28 -8.24
C ASP A 102 8.66 -15.49 -7.58
N PHE A 103 9.10 -14.53 -6.77
CA PHE A 103 10.35 -14.65 -6.03
C PHE A 103 10.31 -15.80 -5.00
N ALA A 104 9.20 -15.96 -4.27
CA ALA A 104 9.03 -17.03 -3.30
C ALA A 104 8.98 -18.41 -3.97
N LYS A 105 8.32 -18.54 -5.13
CA LYS A 105 8.31 -19.76 -5.94
C LYS A 105 9.72 -20.13 -6.41
N SER A 106 10.55 -19.16 -6.81
CA SER A 106 11.95 -19.41 -7.18
C SER A 106 12.80 -19.97 -6.02
N LYS A 107 12.36 -19.76 -4.77
CA LYS A 107 12.96 -20.28 -3.54
C LYS A 107 12.25 -21.53 -2.99
N ASN A 108 11.32 -22.12 -3.75
CA ASN A 108 10.46 -23.24 -3.32
C ASN A 108 9.61 -22.94 -2.06
N ASN A 109 9.38 -21.68 -1.72
CA ASN A 109 8.53 -21.27 -0.59
C ASN A 109 7.10 -21.00 -1.07
N TYR A 110 6.35 -22.08 -1.31
CA TYR A 110 4.97 -22.01 -1.79
C TYR A 110 3.99 -21.44 -0.74
N GLU A 111 4.35 -21.49 0.55
CA GLU A 111 3.53 -20.91 1.60
C GLU A 111 3.47 -19.38 1.46
N ILE A 112 4.62 -18.72 1.30
CA ILE A 112 4.67 -17.27 1.05
C ILE A 112 4.02 -16.91 -0.28
N ALA A 113 4.25 -17.72 -1.32
CA ALA A 113 3.67 -17.47 -2.63
C ALA A 113 2.13 -17.45 -2.60
N ASN A 114 1.51 -18.42 -1.94
CA ASN A 114 0.06 -18.48 -1.79
C ASN A 114 -0.48 -17.32 -0.91
N LYS A 115 0.27 -16.93 0.13
CA LYS A 115 -0.09 -15.76 0.95
C LYS A 115 -0.04 -14.46 0.16
N ALA A 116 0.99 -14.25 -0.68
CA ALA A 116 1.07 -13.08 -1.55
C ALA A 116 -0.19 -12.95 -2.42
N LYS A 117 -0.61 -14.06 -3.04
CA LYS A 117 -1.83 -14.10 -3.85
C LYS A 117 -3.08 -13.73 -3.04
N PHE A 118 -3.21 -14.25 -1.82
CA PHE A 118 -4.31 -13.92 -0.92
C PHE A 118 -4.36 -12.43 -0.57
N TYR A 119 -3.22 -11.83 -0.19
CA TYR A 119 -3.17 -10.40 0.16
C TYR A 119 -3.47 -9.46 -1.01
N TRP A 120 -3.08 -9.84 -2.23
CA TRP A 120 -3.45 -9.08 -3.42
C TRP A 120 -4.98 -9.10 -3.62
N GLN A 121 -5.62 -10.28 -3.52
CA GLN A 121 -7.07 -10.42 -3.68
C GLN A 121 -7.84 -9.64 -2.61
N MET A 122 -7.38 -9.69 -1.36
CA MET A 122 -7.95 -8.88 -0.29
C MET A 122 -7.83 -7.38 -0.59
N TYR A 123 -6.67 -6.93 -1.06
CA TYR A 123 -6.48 -5.51 -1.39
C TYR A 123 -7.40 -5.05 -2.52
N LEU A 124 -7.61 -5.90 -3.53
CA LEU A 124 -8.56 -5.61 -4.61
C LEU A 124 -9.97 -5.38 -4.06
N VAL A 125 -10.44 -6.25 -3.14
CA VAL A 125 -11.75 -6.11 -2.50
C VAL A 125 -11.82 -4.82 -1.69
N VAL A 126 -10.80 -4.54 -0.88
CA VAL A 126 -10.72 -3.29 -0.09
C VAL A 126 -10.74 -2.06 -1.00
N GLY A 127 -9.99 -2.07 -2.10
CA GLY A 127 -9.93 -0.98 -3.07
C GLY A 127 -11.25 -0.76 -3.80
N ILE A 128 -11.94 -1.83 -4.23
CA ILE A 128 -13.28 -1.73 -4.84
C ILE A 128 -14.28 -1.15 -3.83
N LEU A 129 -14.29 -1.65 -2.59
CA LEU A 129 -15.16 -1.11 -1.54
C LEU A 129 -14.88 0.36 -1.24
N SER A 130 -13.60 0.76 -1.26
CA SER A 130 -13.19 2.16 -1.11
C SER A 130 -13.75 3.04 -2.23
N LEU A 131 -13.69 2.59 -3.48
CA LEU A 131 -14.27 3.32 -4.62
C LEU A 131 -15.80 3.43 -4.50
N LEU A 132 -16.49 2.34 -4.12
CA LEU A 132 -17.95 2.38 -3.93
C LEU A 132 -18.37 3.34 -2.81
N LEU A 133 -17.57 3.45 -1.74
CA LEU A 133 -17.76 4.45 -0.68
C LEU A 133 -17.53 5.88 -1.19
N CYS A 134 -16.47 6.12 -1.99
CA CYS A 134 -16.18 7.44 -2.55
C CYS A 134 -17.34 8.00 -3.40
N PHE A 135 -18.05 7.14 -4.12
CA PHE A 135 -19.22 7.53 -4.94
C PHE A 135 -20.55 7.50 -4.17
N GLY A 136 -20.54 7.25 -2.86
CA GLY A 136 -21.75 7.21 -2.03
C GLY A 136 -22.70 6.04 -2.36
N ILE A 137 -22.22 5.03 -3.10
CA ILE A 137 -23.01 3.83 -3.47
C ILE A 137 -23.26 2.98 -2.22
N LEU A 138 -22.27 2.92 -1.32
CA LEU A 138 -22.39 2.29 -0.01
C LEU A 138 -22.81 3.32 1.03
N GLY A 139 -23.78 2.98 1.88
CA GLY A 139 -24.26 3.87 2.92
C GLY A 139 -23.20 4.15 4.00
N VAL A 140 -23.24 5.35 4.58
CA VAL A 140 -22.31 5.82 5.62
C VAL A 140 -22.23 4.89 6.83
N ILE A 141 -23.30 4.14 7.12
CA ILE A 141 -23.35 3.16 8.21
C ILE A 141 -22.29 2.04 8.09
N VAL A 142 -21.77 1.80 6.88
CA VAL A 142 -20.75 0.77 6.61
C VAL A 142 -19.33 1.27 6.92
N MET A 143 -19.14 2.60 7.06
CA MET A 143 -17.83 3.23 7.22
C MET A 143 -17.03 2.71 8.44
N PRO A 144 -17.62 2.53 9.65
CA PRO A 144 -16.86 2.01 10.79
C PRO A 144 -16.30 0.60 10.54
N SER A 145 -17.11 -0.29 9.96
CA SER A 145 -16.69 -1.65 9.61
C SER A 145 -15.59 -1.65 8.54
N PHE A 146 -15.68 -0.73 7.58
CA PHE A 146 -14.64 -0.55 6.55
C PHE A 146 -13.31 -0.11 7.18
N CYS A 147 -13.32 0.86 8.11
CA CYS A 147 -12.11 1.29 8.83
C CYS A 147 -11.46 0.15 9.65
N VAL A 148 -12.27 -0.67 10.33
CA VAL A 148 -11.74 -1.82 11.07
C VAL A 148 -11.10 -2.84 10.11
N MET A 149 -11.75 -3.12 8.98
CA MET A 149 -11.22 -4.02 7.97
C MET A 149 -9.89 -3.53 7.39
N THR A 150 -9.74 -2.23 7.09
CA THR A 150 -8.48 -1.68 6.55
C THR A 150 -7.34 -1.74 7.57
N ILE A 151 -7.62 -1.54 8.86
CA ILE A 151 -6.63 -1.70 9.93
C ILE A 151 -6.17 -3.16 10.02
N ILE A 152 -7.11 -4.12 10.10
CA ILE A 152 -6.81 -5.55 10.15
C ILE A 152 -5.98 -5.97 8.94
N TYR A 153 -6.37 -5.53 7.75
CA TYR A 153 -5.65 -5.78 6.52
C TYR A 153 -4.21 -5.25 6.60
N THR A 154 -4.01 -4.01 7.03
CA THR A 154 -2.69 -3.38 7.12
C THR A 154 -1.77 -4.12 8.11
N ILE A 155 -2.29 -4.49 9.28
CA ILE A 155 -1.56 -5.32 10.25
C ILE A 155 -1.20 -6.68 9.63
N GLY A 156 -2.13 -7.30 8.90
CA GLY A 156 -1.89 -8.54 8.15
C GLY A 156 -0.74 -8.40 7.16
N VAL A 157 -0.72 -7.34 6.36
CA VAL A 157 0.38 -7.07 5.40
C VAL A 157 1.70 -6.84 6.11
N LEU A 158 1.73 -6.13 7.24
CA LEU A 158 2.95 -5.94 8.02
C LEU A 158 3.51 -7.28 8.53
N MET A 159 2.66 -8.15 9.09
CA MET A 159 3.09 -9.49 9.53
C MET A 159 3.59 -10.34 8.34
N PHE A 160 2.94 -10.23 7.19
CA PHE A 160 3.34 -10.92 5.97
C PHE A 160 4.71 -10.44 5.45
N LEU A 161 4.93 -9.14 5.39
CA LEU A 161 6.21 -8.55 4.98
C LEU A 161 7.33 -8.86 5.97
N TYR A 162 7.01 -8.92 7.26
CA TYR A 162 7.94 -9.39 8.29
C TYR A 162 8.38 -10.83 8.01
N LYS A 163 7.43 -11.73 7.69
CA LYS A 163 7.75 -13.11 7.30
C LYS A 163 8.61 -13.16 6.04
N CYS A 164 8.28 -12.38 5.01
CA CYS A 164 9.08 -12.28 3.78
C CYS A 164 10.52 -11.83 4.06
N LYS A 165 10.71 -10.84 4.92
CA LYS A 165 12.03 -10.36 5.34
C LYS A 165 12.88 -11.46 5.97
N HIS A 166 12.29 -12.34 6.77
CA HIS A 166 13.02 -13.41 7.48
C HIS A 166 13.27 -14.65 6.61
N GLU A 167 12.35 -15.00 5.72
CA GLU A 167 12.43 -16.27 4.97
C GLU A 167 13.01 -16.13 3.56
N LEU A 168 12.88 -14.97 2.93
CA LEU A 168 13.29 -14.79 1.53
C LEU A 168 14.70 -14.22 1.35
N ASN A 169 15.43 -13.92 2.44
CA ASN A 169 16.83 -13.46 2.46
C ASN A 169 17.21 -12.48 1.32
N ALA A 170 16.36 -11.48 1.08
CA ALA A 170 16.53 -10.44 0.04
C ALA A 170 16.43 -9.02 0.61
#